data_AF-A0A3Q2WI04-F1
#
_entry.id   AF-A0A3Q2WI04-F1
#
_cell.length_a   1.000
_cell.length_b   1.000
_cell.length_c   1.000
_cell.angle_alpha   90.00
_cell.angle_beta   90.00
_cell.angle_gamma   90.00
#
_symmetry.space_group_name_H-M   'P 1'
#
loop_
_entity.id
_entity.type
_entity.pdbx_description
1 polymer ?
#
loop_
_entity_poly.entity_id
_entity_poly.type
_entity_poly.pdbx_seq_one_letter_code
_entity_poly.pdbx_strand_id
1 'polypeptide(L)'
;MMSRILFACLFLGLVTAASSLSCKWMDQKFRQHNEETLNLLDTMVYNSTNTTEDAEGEVTLAFPNHLYRQASKAEDKLAFTVQILEEVAALFEEDHSSASWEDSTVRNLLNIVSKQAEELHCVSSLSVRTKMYFKRLSDDVLKKKGHSAEAWEVIRKETKAHLMRAEQLASSLHTAN
;
A
#
# COMPACT_ATOMS: atom_id res chain seq x y z
N MET A 1 0.73 49.39 -4.59
CA MET A 1 1.42 48.40 -3.73
C MET A 1 0.45 47.45 -3.01
N MET A 2 -0.68 47.94 -2.48
CA MET A 2 -1.70 47.10 -1.79
C MET A 2 -2.31 46.00 -2.67
N SER A 3 -2.59 46.27 -3.95
CA SER A 3 -3.19 45.26 -4.85
C SER A 3 -2.32 44.00 -5.03
N ARG A 4 -1.00 44.14 -5.10
CA ARG A 4 -0.06 43.00 -5.21
C ARG A 4 0.01 42.15 -3.95
N ILE A 5 -0.12 42.78 -2.78
CA ILE A 5 -0.13 42.10 -1.48
C ILE A 5 -1.45 41.32 -1.32
N LEU A 6 -2.58 41.90 -1.74
CA LEU A 6 -3.87 41.22 -1.74
C LEU A 6 -3.88 39.98 -2.64
N PHE A 7 -3.31 40.07 -3.86
CA PHE A 7 -3.17 38.90 -4.74
C PHE A 7 -2.27 37.83 -4.12
N ALA A 8 -1.11 38.20 -3.57
CA ALA A 8 -0.20 37.25 -2.91
C ALA A 8 -0.87 36.52 -1.72
N CYS A 9 -1.65 37.25 -0.89
CA CYS A 9 -2.39 36.66 0.21
C CYS A 9 -3.55 35.75 -0.26
N LEU A 10 -4.23 36.10 -1.37
CA LEU A 10 -5.26 35.24 -1.97
C LEU A 10 -4.66 33.94 -2.52
N PHE A 11 -3.50 34.01 -3.20
CA PHE A 11 -2.81 32.82 -3.68
C PHE A 11 -2.29 31.96 -2.51
N LEU A 12 -1.72 32.54 -1.46
CA LEU A 12 -1.32 31.80 -0.26
C LEU A 12 -2.52 31.16 0.46
N GLY A 13 -3.65 31.87 0.53
CA GLY A 13 -4.90 31.37 1.11
C GLY A 13 -5.49 30.20 0.32
N LEU A 14 -5.48 30.27 -1.02
CA LEU A 14 -5.93 29.17 -1.88
C LEU A 14 -5.01 27.95 -1.77
N VAL A 15 -3.69 28.15 -1.75
CA VAL A 15 -2.72 27.04 -1.63
C VAL A 15 -2.88 26.34 -0.27
N THR A 16 -2.99 27.10 0.83
CA THR A 16 -3.15 26.52 2.18
C THR A 16 -4.50 25.83 2.38
N ALA A 17 -5.59 26.40 1.83
CA ALA A 17 -6.90 25.75 1.85
C ALA A 17 -6.91 24.44 1.04
N ALA A 18 -6.30 24.43 -0.15
CA ALA A 18 -6.16 23.23 -0.98
C ALA A 18 -5.31 22.13 -0.29
N SER A 19 -4.22 22.51 0.38
CA SER A 19 -3.41 21.58 1.17
C SER A 19 -4.18 20.97 2.34
N SER A 20 -4.98 21.76 3.07
CA SER A 20 -5.77 21.27 4.21
C SER A 20 -6.93 20.36 3.81
N LEU A 21 -7.60 20.67 2.68
CA LEU A 21 -8.70 19.86 2.16
C LEU A 21 -8.18 18.52 1.64
N SER A 22 -7.00 18.53 1.00
CA SER A 22 -6.31 17.32 0.54
C SER A 22 -5.98 16.42 1.73
N CYS A 23 -5.46 16.95 2.83
CA CYS A 23 -5.10 16.16 4.03
C CYS A 23 -6.30 15.53 4.77
N LYS A 24 -7.49 16.16 4.74
CA LYS A 24 -8.72 15.57 5.32
C LYS A 24 -9.39 14.56 4.39
N TRP A 25 -9.39 14.86 3.10
CA TRP A 25 -9.91 13.96 2.07
C TRP A 25 -9.14 12.63 2.05
N MET A 26 -7.82 12.76 2.21
CA MET A 26 -6.86 11.69 2.39
C MET A 26 -7.26 10.70 3.48
N ASP A 27 -7.54 11.14 4.70
CA ASP A 27 -7.84 10.24 5.82
C ASP A 27 -9.08 9.37 5.58
N GLN A 28 -10.21 10.03 5.27
CA GLN A 28 -11.49 9.34 5.19
C GLN A 28 -11.53 8.40 3.98
N LYS A 29 -11.02 8.82 2.83
CA LYS A 29 -11.01 7.98 1.63
C LYS A 29 -9.95 6.90 1.68
N PHE A 30 -8.76 7.20 2.20
CA PHE A 30 -7.70 6.21 2.34
C PHE A 30 -8.17 5.07 3.24
N ARG A 31 -8.75 5.39 4.41
CA ARG A 31 -9.28 4.36 5.31
C ARG A 31 -10.35 3.52 4.64
N GLN A 32 -11.33 4.15 4.00
CA GLN A 32 -12.40 3.44 3.31
C GLN A 32 -11.87 2.49 2.22
N HIS A 33 -10.95 2.96 1.38
CA HIS A 33 -10.35 2.14 0.33
C HIS A 33 -9.43 1.04 0.89
N ASN A 34 -8.74 1.31 2.01
CA ASN A 34 -7.95 0.29 2.69
C ASN A 34 -8.84 -0.82 3.28
N GLU A 35 -9.94 -0.46 3.95
CA GLU A 35 -10.93 -1.43 4.45
C GLU A 35 -11.51 -2.29 3.30
N GLU A 36 -11.85 -1.66 2.18
CA GLU A 36 -12.35 -2.36 0.99
C GLU A 36 -11.31 -3.34 0.42
N THR A 37 -10.05 -2.90 0.35
CA THR A 37 -8.92 -3.74 -0.11
C THR A 37 -8.67 -4.91 0.85
N LEU A 38 -8.72 -4.69 2.16
CA LEU A 38 -8.56 -5.74 3.17
C LEU A 38 -9.69 -6.78 3.08
N ASN A 39 -10.92 -6.33 2.85
CA ASN A 39 -12.06 -7.23 2.64
C ASN A 39 -11.88 -8.08 1.37
N LEU A 40 -11.42 -7.48 0.26
CA LEU A 40 -11.11 -8.25 -0.95
C LEU A 40 -10.03 -9.31 -0.67
N LEU A 41 -8.95 -8.96 0.02
CA LEU A 41 -7.90 -9.93 0.41
C LEU A 41 -8.44 -11.06 1.29
N ASP A 42 -9.46 -10.81 2.11
CA ASP A 42 -10.09 -11.84 2.94
C ASP A 42 -11.04 -12.76 2.15
N THR A 43 -11.60 -12.27 1.05
CA THR A 43 -12.34 -13.14 0.10
C THR A 43 -11.42 -14.02 -0.75
N MET A 44 -10.15 -13.63 -0.89
CA MET A 44 -9.13 -14.35 -1.67
C MET A 44 -8.42 -15.46 -0.88
N VAL A 45 -8.96 -15.90 0.27
CA VAL A 45 -8.31 -16.93 1.09
C VAL A 45 -8.31 -18.27 0.37
N TYR A 46 -7.12 -18.87 0.22
CA TYR A 46 -7.00 -20.22 -0.28
C TYR A 46 -7.31 -21.24 0.83
N ASN A 47 -8.44 -21.94 0.72
CA ASN A 47 -8.82 -23.03 1.61
C ASN A 47 -8.20 -24.35 1.13
N SER A 48 -6.93 -24.58 1.44
CA SER A 48 -6.33 -25.90 1.25
C SER A 48 -6.84 -26.85 2.32
N THR A 49 -7.61 -27.87 1.95
CA THR A 49 -8.00 -28.96 2.86
C THR A 49 -6.86 -29.94 3.16
N ASN A 50 -5.65 -29.69 2.65
CA ASN A 50 -4.59 -30.70 2.57
C ASN A 50 -3.16 -30.16 2.80
N THR A 51 -2.98 -29.05 3.52
CA THR A 51 -1.63 -28.61 3.90
C THR A 51 -1.22 -29.32 5.19
N THR A 52 -0.45 -30.40 5.06
CA THR A 52 0.38 -30.88 6.17
C THR A 52 1.30 -29.74 6.58
N GLU A 53 1.43 -29.52 7.89
CA GLU A 53 2.26 -28.50 8.53
C GLU A 53 3.77 -28.63 8.19
N ASP A 54 4.14 -29.62 7.35
CA ASP A 54 5.50 -30.05 7.01
C ASP A 54 6.06 -29.51 5.68
N ALA A 55 5.52 -28.42 5.13
CA ALA A 55 6.21 -27.69 4.07
C ALA A 55 7.24 -26.71 4.67
N GLU A 56 8.21 -27.27 5.40
CA GLU A 56 9.43 -26.63 5.87
C GLU A 56 10.30 -26.19 4.69
N GLY A 57 9.86 -25.10 4.08
CA GLY A 57 10.54 -24.31 3.06
C GLY A 57 9.91 -22.92 3.03
N GLU A 58 9.44 -22.46 4.20
CA GLU A 58 8.93 -21.12 4.40
C GLU A 58 10.12 -20.17 4.24
N VAL A 59 10.13 -19.41 3.15
CA VAL A 59 11.02 -18.27 3.05
C VAL A 59 10.50 -17.28 4.09
N THR A 60 11.04 -17.38 5.31
CA THR A 60 10.72 -16.51 6.44
C THR A 60 11.37 -15.15 6.18
N LEU A 61 10.81 -14.39 5.23
CA LEU A 61 11.13 -12.99 5.05
C LEU A 61 10.62 -12.24 6.27
N ALA A 62 11.54 -11.80 7.13
CA ALA A 62 11.15 -11.01 8.29
C ALA A 62 10.49 -9.70 7.84
N PHE A 63 9.27 -9.46 8.29
CA PHE A 63 8.52 -8.24 7.99
C PHE A 63 9.36 -6.99 8.30
N PRO A 64 9.43 -6.00 7.40
CA PRO A 64 10.43 -4.93 7.45
C PRO A 64 10.02 -3.80 8.41
N ASN A 65 9.78 -4.13 9.68
CA ASN A 65 9.32 -3.21 10.73
C ASN A 65 10.20 -1.95 10.87
N HIS A 66 11.50 -2.07 10.58
CA HIS A 66 12.44 -0.96 10.67
C HIS A 66 12.13 0.15 9.64
N LEU A 67 11.63 -0.18 8.45
CA LEU A 67 11.28 0.79 7.41
C LEU A 67 10.10 1.68 7.85
N TYR A 68 9.10 1.07 8.49
CA TYR A 68 7.95 1.78 9.05
C TYR A 68 8.32 2.75 10.18
N ARG A 69 9.38 2.47 10.95
CA ARG A 69 9.87 3.37 12.01
C ARG A 69 10.72 4.52 11.48
N GLN A 70 11.30 4.37 10.28
CA GLN A 70 12.19 5.37 9.70
C GLN A 70 11.44 6.55 9.07
N ALA A 71 10.15 6.37 8.75
CA ALA A 71 9.28 7.44 8.26
C ALA A 71 8.90 8.39 9.41
N SER A 72 9.73 9.41 9.64
CA SER A 72 9.54 10.34 10.75
C SER A 72 8.67 11.55 10.42
N LYS A 73 8.79 12.10 9.21
CA LYS A 73 8.03 13.30 8.78
C LYS A 73 6.75 12.91 8.06
N ALA A 74 5.77 13.81 8.04
CA ALA A 74 4.49 13.60 7.35
C ALA A 74 4.68 13.25 5.86
N GLU A 75 5.55 13.99 5.17
CA GLU A 75 5.89 13.75 3.75
C GLU A 75 6.56 12.38 3.54
N ASP A 76 7.50 11.99 4.43
CA ASP A 76 8.17 10.69 4.37
C ASP A 76 7.17 9.54 4.56
N LYS A 77 6.24 9.69 5.51
CA LYS A 77 5.18 8.72 5.79
C LYS A 77 4.26 8.56 4.60
N LEU A 78 3.86 9.67 3.99
CA LEU A 78 2.99 9.67 2.82
C LEU A 78 3.67 9.02 1.61
N ALA A 79 4.90 9.44 1.30
CA ALA A 79 5.70 8.85 0.22
C ALA A 79 5.90 7.35 0.43
N PHE A 80 6.09 6.92 1.68
CA PHE A 80 6.23 5.50 2.01
C PHE A 80 4.93 4.72 1.81
N THR A 81 3.78 5.31 2.18
CA THR A 81 2.46 4.73 1.90
C THR A 81 2.22 4.58 0.39
N VAL A 82 2.54 5.60 -0.42
CA VAL A 82 2.45 5.51 -1.90
C VAL A 82 3.30 4.35 -2.41
N GLN A 83 4.55 4.27 -1.96
CA GLN A 83 5.45 3.21 -2.40
C GLN A 83 4.91 1.81 -2.05
N ILE A 84 4.30 1.63 -0.87
CA ILE A 84 3.68 0.35 -0.51
C ILE A 84 2.56 -0.01 -1.49
N LEU A 85 1.69 0.94 -1.84
CA LEU A 85 0.56 0.69 -2.74
C LEU A 85 1.03 0.35 -4.16
N GLU A 86 2.03 1.07 -4.67
CA GLU A 86 2.62 0.80 -6.00
C GLU A 86 3.27 -0.59 -6.06
N GLU A 87 4.02 -0.97 -5.02
CA GLU A 87 4.68 -2.27 -5.00
C GLU A 87 3.68 -3.42 -4.79
N VAL A 88 2.58 -3.18 -4.06
CA VAL A 88 1.44 -4.12 -4.00
C VAL A 88 0.80 -4.26 -5.37
N ALA A 89 0.50 -3.15 -6.07
CA ALA A 89 -0.06 -3.21 -7.42
C ALA A 89 0.84 -4.04 -8.35
N ALA A 90 2.14 -3.75 -8.37
CA ALA A 90 3.12 -4.45 -9.20
C ALA A 90 3.19 -5.96 -8.88
N LEU A 91 3.08 -6.36 -7.61
CA LEU A 91 3.05 -7.79 -7.25
C LEU A 91 1.81 -8.49 -7.82
N PHE A 92 0.63 -7.88 -7.73
CA PHE A 92 -0.63 -8.49 -8.18
C PHE A 92 -0.84 -8.42 -9.71
N GLU A 93 0.02 -7.71 -10.43
CA GLU A 93 0.10 -7.78 -11.90
C GLU A 93 0.85 -9.04 -12.40
N GLU A 94 1.59 -9.73 -11.52
CA GLU A 94 2.25 -11.00 -11.88
C GLU A 94 1.23 -12.14 -12.08
N ASP A 95 1.63 -13.23 -12.75
CA ASP A 95 0.76 -14.37 -13.04
C ASP A 95 0.31 -15.10 -11.75
N HIS A 96 -0.95 -14.90 -11.41
CA HIS A 96 -1.64 -15.49 -10.26
C HIS A 96 -2.61 -16.62 -10.65
N SER A 97 -2.49 -17.20 -11.85
CA SER A 97 -3.40 -18.26 -12.35
C SER A 97 -3.49 -19.47 -11.42
N SER A 98 -2.40 -19.80 -10.70
CA SER A 98 -2.39 -20.92 -9.74
C SER A 98 -3.09 -20.61 -8.42
N ALA A 99 -3.37 -19.33 -8.11
CA ALA A 99 -3.98 -18.94 -6.84
C ALA A 99 -5.49 -19.23 -6.77
N SER A 100 -6.12 -19.61 -7.88
CA SER A 100 -7.57 -19.88 -8.00
C SER A 100 -8.49 -18.71 -7.59
N TRP A 101 -7.94 -17.51 -7.46
CA TRP A 101 -8.69 -16.31 -7.13
C TRP A 101 -9.59 -15.89 -8.29
N GLU A 102 -10.73 -15.28 -7.97
CA GLU A 102 -11.60 -14.72 -8.99
C GLU A 102 -10.94 -13.49 -9.62
N ASP A 103 -10.79 -13.48 -10.95
CA ASP A 103 -10.18 -12.37 -11.69
C ASP A 103 -10.86 -11.02 -11.41
N SER A 104 -12.16 -11.03 -11.14
CA SER A 104 -12.92 -9.81 -10.78
C SER A 104 -12.45 -9.22 -9.46
N THR A 105 -12.15 -10.08 -8.48
CA THR A 105 -11.68 -9.70 -7.15
C THR A 105 -10.27 -9.12 -7.23
N VAL A 106 -9.35 -9.78 -7.97
CA VAL A 106 -7.99 -9.26 -8.17
C VAL A 106 -8.00 -7.92 -8.91
N ARG A 107 -8.83 -7.80 -9.96
CA ARG A 107 -8.95 -6.54 -10.71
C ARG A 107 -9.51 -5.40 -9.85
N ASN A 108 -10.47 -5.69 -8.99
CA ASN A 108 -11.00 -4.69 -8.05
C ASN A 108 -9.93 -4.26 -7.05
N LEU A 109 -9.13 -5.20 -6.53
CA LEU A 109 -8.00 -4.91 -5.66
C LEU A 109 -7.01 -3.97 -6.37
N LEU A 110 -6.54 -4.34 -7.57
CA LEU A 110 -5.62 -3.54 -8.38
C LEU A 110 -6.17 -2.13 -8.65
N ASN A 111 -7.45 -2.03 -9.03
CA ASN A 111 -8.08 -0.74 -9.30
C ASN A 111 -8.09 0.17 -8.05
N ILE A 112 -8.35 -0.37 -6.87
CA ILE A 112 -8.38 0.41 -5.63
C ILE A 112 -6.98 0.84 -5.23
N VAL A 113 -6.00 -0.08 -5.18
CA VAL A 113 -4.64 0.25 -4.73
C VAL A 113 -3.93 1.21 -5.69
N SER A 114 -4.09 1.05 -7.00
CA SER A 114 -3.50 1.95 -8.00
C SER A 114 -4.13 3.33 -7.93
N LYS A 115 -5.46 3.40 -7.79
CA LYS A 115 -6.16 4.68 -7.61
C LYS A 115 -5.71 5.39 -6.34
N GLN A 116 -5.58 4.68 -5.22
CA GLN A 116 -5.04 5.27 -4.01
C GLN A 116 -3.63 5.81 -4.25
N ALA A 117 -2.73 5.04 -4.88
CA ALA A 117 -1.37 5.49 -5.17
C ALA A 117 -1.36 6.78 -6.01
N GLU A 118 -2.13 6.85 -7.10
CA GLU A 118 -2.24 8.03 -7.96
C GLU A 118 -2.74 9.28 -7.20
N GLU A 119 -3.79 9.10 -6.40
CA GLU A 119 -4.39 10.17 -5.61
C GLU A 119 -3.42 10.71 -4.54
N LEU A 120 -2.59 9.84 -3.98
CA LEU A 120 -1.56 10.18 -2.98
C LEU A 120 -0.29 10.78 -3.60
N HIS A 121 0.03 10.41 -4.83
CA HIS A 121 1.23 10.84 -5.54
C HIS A 121 1.26 12.35 -5.77
N CYS A 122 0.10 13.02 -5.81
CA CYS A 122 -0.02 14.48 -5.93
C CYS A 122 0.60 15.23 -4.74
N VAL A 123 0.78 14.57 -3.59
CA VAL A 123 1.12 15.21 -2.31
C VAL A 123 2.50 14.77 -1.78
N SER A 124 3.18 13.82 -2.43
CA SER A 124 4.45 13.25 -1.95
C SER A 124 5.58 13.28 -2.98
N SER A 125 6.81 13.55 -2.50
CA SER A 125 8.03 13.31 -3.26
C SER A 125 8.50 11.88 -2.99
N LEU A 126 8.57 11.04 -4.03
CA LEU A 126 8.87 9.61 -3.92
C LEU A 126 10.20 9.33 -3.19
N SER A 127 10.19 8.33 -2.30
CA SER A 127 11.39 7.78 -1.67
C SER A 127 11.50 6.28 -2.00
N VAL A 128 12.71 5.76 -2.20
CA VAL A 128 12.96 4.42 -2.80
C VAL A 128 13.16 3.31 -1.74
N ARG A 129 12.47 3.37 -0.59
CA ARG A 129 12.86 2.58 0.59
C ARG A 129 12.36 1.12 0.62
N THR A 130 11.15 0.80 0.14
CA THR A 130 10.57 -0.57 0.19
C THR A 130 10.80 -1.44 -1.02
N LYS A 131 11.22 -0.89 -2.16
CA LYS A 131 11.40 -1.62 -3.43
C LYS A 131 12.20 -2.93 -3.30
N MET A 132 13.23 -2.95 -2.46
CA MET A 132 14.04 -4.16 -2.24
C MET A 132 13.27 -5.27 -1.51
N TYR A 133 12.34 -4.95 -0.61
CA TYR A 133 11.56 -5.94 0.12
C TYR A 133 10.55 -6.63 -0.81
N PHE A 134 9.76 -5.85 -1.54
CA PHE A 134 8.77 -6.36 -2.50
C PHE A 134 9.44 -7.11 -3.65
N LYS A 135 10.63 -6.67 -4.08
CA LYS A 135 11.45 -7.44 -5.01
C LYS A 135 11.83 -8.81 -4.46
N ARG A 136 12.16 -8.94 -3.17
CA ARG A 136 12.42 -10.26 -2.54
C ARG A 136 11.16 -11.11 -2.45
N LEU A 137 9.99 -10.51 -2.20
CA LEU A 137 8.72 -11.24 -2.28
C LEU A 137 8.51 -11.83 -3.70
N SER A 138 8.68 -11.01 -4.74
CA SER A 138 8.61 -11.47 -6.13
C SER A 138 9.65 -12.57 -6.45
N ASP A 139 10.93 -12.31 -6.15
CA ASP A 139 12.03 -13.20 -6.57
C ASP A 139 12.11 -14.48 -5.71
N ASP A 140 12.06 -14.35 -4.39
CA ASP A 140 12.32 -15.47 -3.45
C ASP A 140 11.05 -16.24 -3.08
N VAL A 141 9.86 -15.63 -3.17
CA VAL A 141 8.58 -16.30 -2.89
C VAL A 141 7.89 -16.72 -4.18
N LEU A 142 7.52 -15.78 -5.06
CA LEU A 142 6.77 -16.11 -6.27
C LEU A 142 7.59 -16.92 -7.28
N LYS A 143 8.69 -16.35 -7.80
CA LYS A 143 9.46 -16.98 -8.88
C LYS A 143 10.10 -18.29 -8.44
N LYS A 144 10.71 -18.32 -7.25
CA LYS A 144 11.36 -19.51 -6.72
C LYS A 144 10.39 -20.66 -6.44
N LYS A 145 9.14 -20.36 -6.05
CA LYS A 145 8.09 -21.37 -5.85
C LYS A 145 7.21 -21.58 -7.09
N GLY A 146 7.61 -21.04 -8.24
CA GLY A 146 6.92 -21.23 -9.52
C GLY A 146 5.49 -20.69 -9.51
N HIS A 147 5.23 -19.58 -8.82
CA HIS A 147 3.92 -18.97 -8.70
C HIS A 147 2.84 -19.93 -8.15
N SER A 148 3.21 -20.86 -7.26
CA SER A 148 2.27 -21.83 -6.69
C SER A 148 1.16 -21.15 -5.86
N ALA A 149 0.05 -21.87 -5.64
CA ALA A 149 -1.05 -21.40 -4.80
C ALA A 149 -0.57 -21.01 -3.39
N GLU A 150 0.33 -21.80 -2.81
CA GLU A 150 0.91 -21.55 -1.48
C GLU A 150 1.79 -20.30 -1.46
N ALA A 151 2.54 -20.05 -2.55
CA ALA A 151 3.34 -18.84 -2.68
C ALA A 151 2.45 -17.59 -2.72
N TRP A 152 1.35 -17.65 -3.47
CA TRP A 152 0.37 -16.56 -3.54
C TRP A 152 -0.38 -16.35 -2.22
N GLU A 153 -0.63 -17.40 -1.45
CA GLU A 153 -1.19 -17.27 -0.10
C GLU A 153 -0.22 -16.55 0.87
N VAL A 154 1.09 -16.77 0.73
CA VAL A 154 2.10 -15.98 1.46
C VAL A 154 2.05 -14.51 1.02
N ILE A 155 2.03 -14.23 -0.28
CA ILE A 155 1.93 -12.85 -0.80
C ILE A 155 0.68 -12.14 -0.31
N ARG A 156 -0.47 -12.82 -0.28
CA ARG A 156 -1.75 -12.29 0.23
C ARG A 156 -1.63 -11.88 1.69
N LYS A 157 -1.05 -12.74 2.53
CA LYS A 157 -0.83 -12.46 3.97
C LYS A 157 0.14 -11.29 4.19
N GLU A 158 1.25 -11.26 3.47
CA GLU A 158 2.23 -10.17 3.53
C GLU A 158 1.61 -8.84 3.08
N THR A 159 0.84 -8.85 2.00
CA THR A 159 0.11 -7.69 1.50
C THR A 159 -0.87 -7.17 2.54
N LYS A 160 -1.66 -8.05 3.16
CA LYS A 160 -2.57 -7.69 4.25
C LYS A 160 -1.82 -6.99 5.39
N ALA A 161 -0.68 -7.53 5.81
CA ALA A 161 0.15 -6.92 6.85
C ALA A 161 0.68 -5.53 6.44
N HIS A 162 1.13 -5.38 5.20
CA HIS A 162 1.62 -4.11 4.67
C HIS A 162 0.53 -3.02 4.63
N LEU A 163 -0.68 -3.37 4.18
CA LEU A 163 -1.83 -2.45 4.13
C LEU A 163 -2.30 -2.03 5.52
N MET A 164 -2.37 -2.95 6.48
CA MET A 164 -2.67 -2.62 7.88
C MET A 164 -1.64 -1.66 8.47
N ARG A 165 -0.36 -1.85 8.16
CA ARG A 165 0.71 -0.95 8.62
C ARG A 165 0.68 0.41 7.89
N ALA A 166 0.34 0.44 6.61
CA ALA A 166 0.20 1.67 5.84
C ALA A 166 -0.95 2.53 6.39
N GLU A 167 -2.06 1.93 6.80
CA GLU A 167 -3.15 2.63 7.48
C GLU A 167 -2.71 3.22 8.81
N GLN A 168 -2.06 2.43 9.68
CA GLN A 168 -1.50 2.96 10.94
C GLN A 168 -0.58 4.16 10.70
N LEU A 169 0.23 4.09 9.63
CA LEU A 169 1.13 5.16 9.26
C LEU A 169 0.38 6.41 8.78
N ALA A 170 -0.62 6.24 7.91
CA ALA A 170 -1.48 7.30 7.40
C ALA A 170 -2.27 7.96 8.54
N SER A 171 -2.91 7.19 9.41
CA SER A 171 -3.65 7.72 10.57
C SER A 171 -2.76 8.50 11.54
N SER A 172 -1.48 8.14 11.66
CA SER A 172 -0.52 8.87 12.50
C SER A 172 -0.17 10.28 11.99
N LEU A 173 -0.57 10.63 10.77
CA LEU A 173 -0.43 11.99 10.24
C LEU A 173 -1.35 12.99 10.97
N HIS A 174 -2.36 12.51 11.69
CA HIS A 174 -3.33 13.36 12.41
C HIS A 174 -2.99 13.61 13.87
N THR A 175 -2.16 12.76 14.48
CA THR A 175 -1.75 12.90 15.90
C THR A 175 -0.56 13.83 16.10
N ALA A 176 0.07 14.32 15.02
CA ALA A 176 1.08 15.37 15.06
C ALA A 176 0.43 16.76 14.97
N ASN A 177 -0.31 17.15 16.00
CA ASN A 177 -0.71 18.54 16.26
C ASN A 177 -0.19 18.96 17.62
#